data_AF-A0A533X3B1-F1
#
_entry.id   AF-A0A533X3B1-F1
#
_cell.length_a   1.000
_cell.length_b   1.000
_cell.length_c   1.000
_cell.angle_alpha   90.00
_cell.angle_beta   90.00
_cell.angle_gamma   90.00
#
_symmetry.space_group_name_H-M   'P 1'
#
loop_
_entity.id
_entity.type
_entity.pdbx_description
1 polymer ?
#
loop_
_entity_poly.entity_id
_entity_poly.type
_entity_poly.pdbx_seq_one_letter_code
_entity_poly.pdbx_strand_id
1 'polypeptide(L)'
;MMLLKNCKMLLQNASEIDSDNAQAWCLLAGMYNETNSAKAVPCYERAIKLNSKYYLAYRGLGNYYLKKKDYSLSEAYYSKAIDVNSTRFGPIYKNRAIARIQLGSNQGAKEDLARYLEQTPAAEDKENIKEAITQL
;
A
#
# COMPACT_ATOMS: atom_id res chain seq x y z
N MET A 1 -13.13 2.05 -20.14
CA MET A 1 -11.78 1.60 -20.57
C MET A 1 -10.94 2.71 -21.23
N MET A 2 -11.53 3.63 -22.01
CA MET A 2 -10.78 4.70 -22.72
C MET A 2 -10.21 5.78 -21.77
N LEU A 3 -10.94 6.17 -20.73
CA LEU A 3 -10.49 7.17 -19.74
C LEU A 3 -9.20 6.76 -19.02
N LEU A 4 -9.11 5.50 -18.59
CA LEU A 4 -7.94 4.95 -17.89
C LEU A 4 -6.70 4.88 -18.80
N LYS A 5 -6.89 4.55 -20.09
CA LYS A 5 -5.80 4.55 -21.08
C LYS A 5 -5.26 5.96 -21.31
N ASN A 6 -6.15 6.95 -21.41
CA ASN A 6 -5.77 8.35 -21.59
C ASN A 6 -5.03 8.89 -20.35
N CYS A 7 -5.54 8.63 -19.14
CA CYS A 7 -4.86 9.04 -17.90
C CYS A 7 -3.45 8.42 -17.78
N LYS A 8 -3.29 7.17 -18.21
CA LYS A 8 -2.00 6.46 -18.14
C LYS A 8 -0.97 7.06 -19.10
N MET A 9 -1.40 7.37 -20.32
CA MET A 9 -0.56 8.01 -21.33
C MET A 9 -0.18 9.43 -20.91
N LEU A 10 -1.12 10.20 -20.35
CA LEU A 10 -0.85 11.54 -19.81
C LEU A 10 0.16 11.50 -18.67
N LEU A 11 0.02 10.57 -17.72
CA LEU A 11 0.96 10.42 -16.61
C LEU A 11 2.33 9.91 -17.06
N GLN A 12 2.39 9.04 -18.07
CA GLN A 12 3.66 8.61 -18.64
C GLN A 12 4.40 9.79 -19.28
N ASN A 13 3.73 10.55 -20.15
CA ASN A 13 4.32 11.73 -20.77
C ASN A 13 4.71 12.79 -19.71
N ALA A 14 3.87 12.99 -18.69
CA ALA A 14 4.18 13.90 -17.59
C ALA A 14 5.39 13.43 -16.77
N SER A 15 5.55 12.12 -16.54
CA SER A 15 6.73 11.57 -15.86
C SER A 15 8.01 11.63 -16.71
N GLU A 16 7.87 11.65 -18.03
CA GLU A 16 8.99 11.83 -18.97
C GLU A 16 9.42 13.32 -19.01
N ILE A 17 8.48 14.25 -18.88
CA ILE A 17 8.73 15.71 -18.87
C ILE A 17 9.22 16.20 -17.50
N ASP A 18 8.62 15.71 -16.42
CA ASP A 18 8.95 16.02 -15.02
C ASP A 18 9.48 14.77 -14.32
N SER A 19 10.69 14.37 -14.72
CA SER A 19 11.32 13.12 -14.29
C SER A 19 11.67 13.07 -12.80
N ASP A 20 11.52 14.19 -12.09
CA ASP A 20 11.85 14.37 -10.67
C ASP A 20 10.62 14.46 -9.75
N ASN A 21 9.42 14.21 -10.27
CA ASN A 21 8.19 14.24 -9.50
C ASN A 21 7.80 12.86 -8.92
N ALA A 22 8.10 12.64 -7.64
CA ALA A 22 7.78 11.39 -6.94
C ALA A 22 6.26 11.06 -6.96
N GLN A 23 5.40 12.07 -6.90
CA GLN A 23 3.95 11.87 -6.93
C GLN A 23 3.48 11.36 -8.30
N ALA A 24 3.99 11.91 -9.40
CA ALA A 24 3.64 11.47 -10.75
C ALA A 24 4.01 9.99 -10.98
N TRP A 25 5.22 9.60 -10.57
CA TRP A 25 5.68 8.21 -10.63
C TRP A 25 4.81 7.27 -9.78
N CYS A 26 4.41 7.69 -8.58
CA CYS A 26 3.53 6.91 -7.72
C CYS A 26 2.11 6.77 -8.29
N LEU A 27 1.56 7.82 -8.92
CA LEU A 27 0.25 7.76 -9.56
C LEU A 27 0.28 6.79 -10.75
N LEU A 28 1.31 6.88 -11.60
CA LEU A 28 1.52 5.96 -12.72
C LEU A 28 1.65 4.51 -12.22
N ALA A 29 2.42 4.30 -11.15
CA ALA A 29 2.56 3.00 -10.51
C ALA A 29 1.22 2.46 -9.98
N GLY A 30 0.39 3.32 -9.39
CA GLY A 30 -0.98 3.00 -8.97
C GLY A 30 -1.82 2.46 -10.12
N MET A 31 -1.79 3.13 -11.28
CA MET A 31 -2.52 2.67 -12.46
C MET A 31 -2.05 1.31 -12.96
N TYR A 32 -0.74 1.06 -12.95
CA TYR A 32 -0.20 -0.26 -13.29
C TYR A 32 -0.64 -1.33 -12.27
N ASN A 33 -0.64 -0.99 -10.98
CA ASN A 33 -1.05 -1.88 -9.90
C ASN A 33 -2.54 -2.26 -10.00
N GLU A 34 -3.43 -1.35 -10.40
CA GLU A 34 -4.84 -1.66 -10.68
C GLU A 34 -5.00 -2.74 -11.77
N THR A 35 -4.12 -2.73 -12.77
CA THR A 35 -4.09 -3.77 -13.82
C THR A 35 -3.16 -4.95 -13.51
N ASN A 36 -2.70 -5.08 -12.26
CA ASN A 36 -1.77 -6.11 -11.80
C ASN A 36 -0.47 -6.22 -12.62
N SER A 37 -0.03 -5.12 -13.23
CA SER A 37 1.12 -5.06 -14.12
C SER A 37 2.43 -4.93 -13.34
N ALA A 38 3.45 -5.71 -13.70
CA ALA A 38 4.79 -5.63 -13.12
C ALA A 38 5.48 -4.27 -13.31
N LYS A 39 5.01 -3.46 -14.27
CA LYS A 39 5.48 -2.08 -14.46
C LYS A 39 5.22 -1.17 -13.26
N ALA A 40 4.34 -1.56 -12.33
CA ALA A 40 4.09 -0.82 -11.10
C ALA A 40 5.34 -0.71 -10.21
N VAL A 41 6.11 -1.79 -10.09
CA VAL A 41 7.27 -1.86 -9.19
C VAL A 41 8.34 -0.81 -9.53
N PRO A 42 8.91 -0.75 -10.75
CA PRO A 42 9.94 0.23 -11.06
C PRO A 42 9.42 1.68 -10.97
N CYS A 43 8.13 1.91 -11.20
CA CYS A 43 7.54 3.25 -11.03
C CYS A 43 7.48 3.65 -9.54
N TYR A 44 7.09 2.74 -8.64
CA TYR A 44 7.14 3.00 -7.19
C TYR A 44 8.58 3.17 -6.69
N GLU A 45 9.52 2.34 -7.16
CA GLU A 45 10.94 2.47 -6.79
C GLU A 45 11.52 3.81 -7.26
N ARG A 46 11.14 4.29 -8.45
CA ARG A 46 11.52 5.62 -8.92
C ARG A 46 10.94 6.71 -8.03
N ALA A 47 9.67 6.61 -7.63
CA ALA A 47 9.06 7.56 -6.69
C ALA A 47 9.80 7.59 -5.34
N ILE A 48 10.19 6.42 -4.82
CA ILE A 48 10.96 6.29 -3.57
C ILE A 48 12.36 6.89 -3.73
N LYS A 49 13.03 6.67 -4.87
CA LYS A 49 14.36 7.24 -5.14
C LYS A 49 14.33 8.77 -5.18
N LEU A 50 13.25 9.36 -5.72
CA LEU A 50 13.05 10.80 -5.79
C LEU A 50 12.68 11.40 -4.43
N ASN A 51 11.85 10.69 -3.66
CA ASN A 51 11.49 11.09 -2.30
C ASN A 51 11.34 9.87 -1.40
N SER A 52 12.38 9.59 -0.62
CA SER A 52 12.41 8.44 0.30
C SER A 52 11.40 8.55 1.45
N LYS A 53 10.83 9.75 1.68
CA LYS A 53 9.76 10.00 2.66
C LYS A 53 8.35 9.90 2.05
N TYR A 54 8.23 9.51 0.78
CA TYR A 54 6.93 9.38 0.11
C TYR A 54 6.24 8.04 0.45
N TYR A 55 5.65 7.97 1.65
CA TYR A 55 5.06 6.75 2.22
C TYR A 55 4.04 6.05 1.30
N LEU A 56 3.34 6.79 0.43
CA LEU A 56 2.37 6.26 -0.52
C LEU A 56 2.98 5.29 -1.53
N ALA A 57 4.25 5.47 -1.91
CA ALA A 57 4.93 4.56 -2.82
C ALA A 57 5.23 3.21 -2.15
N TYR A 58 5.70 3.22 -0.90
CA TYR A 58 5.88 2.00 -0.10
C TYR A 58 4.55 1.28 0.14
N ARG A 59 3.49 2.02 0.49
CA ARG A 59 2.13 1.47 0.60
C ARG A 59 1.69 0.81 -0.71
N GLY A 60 1.97 1.46 -1.85
CA GLY A 60 1.65 0.96 -3.18
C GLY A 60 2.35 -0.36 -3.50
N LEU A 61 3.63 -0.48 -3.14
CA LEU A 61 4.38 -1.75 -3.22
C LEU A 61 3.79 -2.81 -2.28
N GLY A 62 3.48 -2.46 -1.04
CA GLY A 62 2.82 -3.36 -0.09
C GLY A 62 1.52 -3.94 -0.66
N ASN A 63 0.67 -3.09 -1.26
CA ASN A 63 -0.56 -3.51 -1.95
C ASN A 63 -0.28 -4.39 -3.18
N TYR A 64 0.75 -4.06 -3.97
CA TYR A 64 1.14 -4.86 -5.13
C TYR A 64 1.51 -6.29 -4.72
N TYR A 65 2.39 -6.43 -3.73
CA TYR A 65 2.83 -7.73 -3.24
C TYR A 65 1.71 -8.49 -2.51
N LEU A 66 0.82 -7.80 -1.81
CA LEU A 66 -0.38 -8.41 -1.23
C LEU A 66 -1.25 -9.07 -2.32
N LYS A 67 -1.50 -8.38 -3.45
CA LYS A 67 -2.22 -8.94 -4.60
C LYS A 67 -1.48 -10.12 -5.25
N LYS A 68 -0.15 -10.12 -5.20
CA LYS A 68 0.70 -11.23 -5.67
C LYS A 68 0.84 -12.36 -4.66
N LYS A 69 0.26 -12.23 -3.47
CA LYS A 69 0.39 -13.18 -2.34
C LYS A 69 1.83 -13.35 -1.85
N ASP A 70 2.69 -12.39 -2.15
CA ASP A 70 4.03 -12.31 -1.54
C ASP A 70 3.89 -11.55 -0.23
N TYR A 71 3.46 -12.29 0.80
CA TYR A 71 3.12 -11.70 2.09
C TYR A 71 4.35 -11.14 2.82
N SER A 72 5.52 -11.75 2.63
CA SER A 72 6.78 -11.29 3.21
C SER A 72 7.18 -9.91 2.68
N LEU A 73 7.18 -9.72 1.35
CA LEU A 73 7.45 -8.40 0.78
C LEU A 73 6.34 -7.40 1.09
N SER A 74 5.09 -7.86 1.10
CA SER A 74 3.94 -7.02 1.47
C SER A 74 4.10 -6.43 2.88
N GLU A 75 4.40 -7.27 3.87
CA GLU A 75 4.64 -6.83 5.26
C GLU A 75 5.81 -5.85 5.34
N ALA A 76 6.93 -6.16 4.67
CA ALA A 76 8.12 -5.33 4.69
C ALA A 76 7.83 -3.91 4.17
N TYR A 77 7.14 -3.80 3.02
CA TYR A 77 6.78 -2.51 2.43
C TYR A 77 5.73 -1.74 3.22
N TYR A 78 4.74 -2.41 3.81
CA TYR A 78 3.82 -1.74 4.73
C TYR A 78 4.52 -1.22 5.98
N SER A 79 5.46 -1.98 6.53
CA SER A 79 6.26 -1.55 7.68
C SER A 79 7.09 -0.31 7.35
N LYS A 80 7.75 -0.29 6.18
CA LYS A 80 8.43 0.93 5.70
C LYS A 80 7.48 2.11 5.51
N ALA A 81 6.27 1.89 5.00
CA ALA A 81 5.29 2.97 4.88
C ALA A 81 4.92 3.57 6.26
N ILE A 82 4.73 2.72 7.27
CA ILE A 82 4.44 3.13 8.65
C ILE A 82 5.64 3.85 9.28
N ASP A 83 6.87 3.35 9.09
CA ASP A 83 8.09 3.98 9.60
C ASP A 83 8.27 5.41 9.07
N VAL A 84 7.93 5.62 7.79
CA VAL A 84 8.02 6.92 7.13
C VAL A 84 6.91 7.86 7.59
N ASN A 85 5.68 7.36 7.73
CA ASN A 85 4.55 8.14 8.22
C ASN A 85 3.62 7.26 9.06
N SER A 86 3.73 7.41 10.37
CA SER A 86 2.93 6.69 11.36
C SER A 86 1.54 7.32 11.58
N THR A 87 1.32 8.52 11.05
CA THR A 87 0.12 9.34 11.29
C THR A 87 -0.99 9.09 10.26
N ARG A 88 -2.15 8.67 10.77
CA ARG A 88 -3.48 8.68 10.13
C ARG A 88 -3.58 7.92 8.81
N PHE A 89 -3.37 6.60 8.86
CA PHE A 89 -3.91 5.74 7.81
C PHE A 89 -4.19 4.33 8.34
N GLY A 90 -5.28 4.18 9.09
CA GLY A 90 -5.78 2.90 9.60
C GLY A 90 -5.70 1.77 8.57
N PRO A 91 -6.11 1.94 7.29
CA PRO A 91 -6.13 0.84 6.34
C PRO A 91 -4.75 0.22 6.02
N ILE A 92 -3.62 0.91 6.26
CA ILE A 92 -2.30 0.28 6.12
C ILE A 92 -2.12 -0.80 7.19
N TYR A 93 -2.49 -0.52 8.46
CA TYR A 93 -2.41 -1.50 9.53
C TYR A 93 -3.29 -2.72 9.22
N LYS A 94 -4.54 -2.51 8.77
CA LYS A 94 -5.40 -3.60 8.33
C LYS A 94 -4.76 -4.46 7.23
N ASN A 95 -4.17 -3.83 6.21
CA ASN A 95 -3.53 -4.58 5.13
C ASN A 95 -2.26 -5.33 5.57
N ARG A 96 -1.45 -4.75 6.48
CA ARG A 96 -0.30 -5.44 7.06
C ARG A 96 -0.74 -6.61 7.95
N ALA A 97 -1.84 -6.46 8.69
CA ALA A 97 -2.43 -7.56 9.45
C ALA A 97 -2.81 -8.73 8.53
N ILE A 98 -3.44 -8.47 7.37
CA ILE A 98 -3.75 -9.52 6.39
C ILE A 98 -2.48 -10.26 5.95
N ALA A 99 -1.41 -9.54 5.63
CA ALA A 99 -0.13 -10.17 5.28
C ALA A 99 0.42 -11.03 6.44
N ARG A 100 0.38 -10.51 7.67
CA ARG A 100 0.86 -11.21 8.88
C ARG A 100 0.05 -12.45 9.22
N ILE A 101 -1.27 -12.45 9.04
CA ILE A 101 -2.12 -13.63 9.21
C ILE A 101 -1.67 -14.73 8.25
N GLN A 102 -1.41 -14.38 7.00
CA GLN A 102 -0.96 -15.35 5.99
C GLN A 102 0.45 -15.89 6.26
N LEU A 103 1.27 -15.13 6.99
CA LEU A 103 2.59 -15.56 7.47
C LEU A 103 2.52 -16.34 8.80
N GLY A 104 1.35 -16.46 9.43
CA GLY A 104 1.19 -17.08 10.76
C GLY A 104 1.61 -16.17 11.94
N SER A 105 1.90 -14.90 11.68
CA SER A 105 2.30 -13.89 12.66
C SER A 105 1.08 -13.31 13.40
N ASN A 106 0.33 -14.16 14.12
CA ASN A 106 -0.95 -13.81 14.73
C ASN A 106 -0.86 -12.65 15.72
N GLN A 107 0.18 -12.62 16.57
CA GLN A 107 0.35 -11.56 17.56
C GLN A 107 0.51 -10.19 16.88
N GLY A 108 1.38 -10.10 15.87
CA GLY A 108 1.57 -8.86 15.11
C GLY A 108 0.33 -8.45 14.31
N ALA A 109 -0.46 -9.42 13.84
CA ALA A 109 -1.73 -9.15 13.19
C ALA A 109 -2.76 -8.55 14.16
N LYS A 110 -2.90 -9.09 15.38
CA LYS A 110 -3.79 -8.54 16.42
C LYS A 110 -3.44 -7.09 16.76
N GLU A 111 -2.15 -6.80 16.92
CA GLU A 111 -1.66 -5.45 17.19
C GLU A 111 -2.04 -4.48 16.07
N ASP A 112 -1.84 -4.88 14.82
CA ASP A 112 -2.21 -4.07 13.66
C ASP A 112 -3.73 -3.85 13.55
N LEU A 113 -4.55 -4.88 13.80
CA LEU A 113 -6.00 -4.76 13.80
C LEU A 113 -6.50 -3.85 14.93
N ALA A 114 -5.89 -3.91 16.11
CA ALA A 114 -6.20 -2.99 17.20
C ALA A 114 -5.86 -1.53 16.82
N ARG A 115 -4.70 -1.29 16.19
CA ARG A 115 -4.32 0.03 15.67
C ARG A 115 -5.26 0.51 14.57
N TYR A 116 -5.76 -0.37 13.70
CA TYR A 116 -6.78 -0.02 12.73
C TYR A 116 -8.04 0.53 13.43
N LEU A 117 -8.58 -0.20 14.41
CA LEU A 117 -9.76 0.22 15.16
C LEU A 117 -9.55 1.55 15.91
N GLU A 118 -8.37 1.74 16.50
CA GLU A 118 -7.99 3.00 17.17
C GLU A 118 -8.03 4.20 16.19
N GLN A 119 -7.51 4.01 14.97
CA GLN A 119 -7.43 5.07 13.97
C GLN A 119 -8.74 5.27 13.17
N THR A 120 -9.59 4.24 13.09
CA THR A 120 -10.86 4.27 12.37
C THR A 120 -12.02 3.76 13.25
N PRO A 121 -12.39 4.49 14.32
CA PRO A 121 -13.42 4.04 15.27
C PRO A 121 -14.83 3.91 14.64
N ALA A 122 -15.06 4.62 13.54
CA ALA A 122 -16.30 4.58 12.76
C ALA A 122 -16.25 3.61 11.56
N ALA A 123 -15.25 2.74 11.46
CA ALA A 123 -15.15 1.79 10.36
C ALA A 123 -16.37 0.83 10.33
N GLU A 124 -16.94 0.62 9.15
CA GLU A 124 -18.11 -0.26 8.95
C GLU A 124 -17.79 -1.71 9.30
N ASP A 125 -16.55 -2.15 9.03
CA ASP A 125 -16.08 -3.51 9.28
C ASP A 125 -15.57 -3.73 10.72
N LYS A 126 -15.75 -2.76 11.63
CA LYS A 126 -15.16 -2.81 12.99
C LYS A 126 -15.53 -4.07 13.78
N GLU A 127 -16.76 -4.56 13.68
CA GLU A 127 -17.19 -5.74 14.44
C GLU A 127 -16.55 -7.01 13.89
N ASN A 128 -16.45 -7.13 12.55
CA ASN A 128 -15.71 -8.22 11.91
C ASN A 128 -14.23 -8.22 12.32
N ILE A 129 -13.63 -7.03 12.47
CA ILE A 129 -12.23 -6.90 12.90
C ILE A 129 -12.07 -7.31 14.37
N LYS A 130 -13.01 -6.95 15.25
CA LYS A 130 -12.99 -7.41 16.65
C LYS A 130 -13.10 -8.93 16.74
N GLU A 131 -13.98 -9.54 15.94
CA GLU A 131 -14.11 -10.99 15.86
C GLU A 131 -12.82 -11.63 15.32
N ALA A 132 -12.22 -11.07 14.27
CA ALA A 132 -10.95 -11.57 13.76
C ALA A 132 -9.83 -11.54 14.83
N ILE A 133 -9.79 -10.51 15.68
CA ILE A 133 -8.83 -10.43 16.79
C ILE A 133 -9.01 -11.58 17.81
N THR A 134 -10.24 -12.02 18.08
CA THR A 134 -10.48 -13.12 19.03
C THR A 134 -10.15 -14.49 18.47
N GLN A 135 -10.18 -14.65 17.14
CA GLN A 135 -9.91 -15.90 16.44
C GLN A 135 -8.44 -16.13 16.08
N LEU A 136 -7.64 -15.06 16.04
CA LEU A 136 -6.17 -15.14 15.87
C LEU A 136 -5.48 -15.63 17.14
#